data_AF-A0AA42ZY27-F1
#
_entry.id   AF-A0AA42ZY27-F1
#
_cell.length_a   1.000
_cell.length_b   1.000
_cell.length_c   1.000
_cell.angle_alpha   90.00
_cell.angle_beta   90.00
_cell.angle_gamma   90.00
#
_symmetry.space_group_name_H-M   'P 1'
#
loop_
_entity.id
_entity.type
_entity.pdbx_description
1 polymer ?
#
loop_
_entity_poly.entity_id
_entity_poly.type
_entity_poly.pdbx_seq_one_letter_code
_entity_poly.pdbx_strand_id
1 'polypeptide(L)'
;MISKNSIFLIALALTVLQAGCASSQSSPAASDKTAAIETPQVAEAPVPDDFNGDGMTLKIDGSSIESFDASMATIKRYTDEKTYASLNSAIGYLMVYDLQVRSNKEKLIAKLDGKTGYEVKTMVDMKRLAPEKGTGGKIPAVPGTIDT
;
A
#
# COMPACT_ATOMS: atom_id res chain seq x y z
N MET A 1 6.20 12.21 55.29
CA MET A 1 7.13 12.22 54.13
C MET A 1 6.30 12.40 52.88
N ILE A 2 6.34 13.59 52.25
CA ILE A 2 5.60 13.96 51.04
C ILE A 2 6.52 14.76 50.12
N SER A 3 6.65 14.23 48.90
CA SER A 3 6.96 14.78 47.56
C SER A 3 7.61 16.16 47.35
N LYS A 4 8.60 16.19 46.44
CA LYS A 4 9.15 17.28 45.62
C LYS A 4 9.69 16.59 44.34
N ASN A 5 9.63 17.04 43.08
CA ASN A 5 9.22 18.27 42.40
C ASN A 5 9.28 18.04 40.87
N SER A 6 8.82 19.03 40.10
CA SER A 6 9.03 19.30 38.65
C SER A 6 7.92 18.76 37.74
N ILE A 7 6.83 19.49 37.46
CA ILE A 7 6.69 20.80 36.78
C ILE A 7 7.43 20.83 35.44
N PHE A 8 6.70 20.58 34.35
CA PHE A 8 6.77 21.40 33.12
C PHE A 8 5.54 21.08 32.24
N LEU A 9 4.51 21.92 32.39
CA LEU A 9 3.39 22.10 31.47
C LEU A 9 3.82 23.14 30.43
N ILE A 10 3.87 22.81 29.13
CA ILE A 10 3.97 23.82 28.06
C ILE A 10 2.74 23.69 27.17
N ALA A 11 1.95 24.75 27.21
CA ALA A 11 0.66 24.92 26.59
C ALA A 11 0.79 25.21 25.09
N LEU A 12 -0.13 24.58 24.35
CA LEU A 12 -0.47 24.83 22.96
C LEU A 12 -1.17 26.19 22.83
N ALA A 13 -0.59 27.12 22.07
CA ALA A 13 -1.23 28.36 21.66
C ALA A 13 -0.93 28.63 20.18
N LEU A 14 -1.91 28.37 19.31
CA LEU A 14 -1.85 28.71 17.89
C LEU A 14 -3.17 29.36 17.45
N THR A 15 -3.14 30.68 17.27
CA THR A 15 -4.12 31.55 16.58
C THR A 15 -3.31 32.78 16.14
N VAL A 16 -3.30 33.30 14.91
CA VAL A 16 -4.35 34.05 14.16
C VAL A 16 -3.78 34.29 12.74
N LEU A 17 -4.41 33.83 11.65
CA LEU A 17 -5.22 34.56 10.65
C LEU A 17 -4.58 35.80 9.96
N GLN A 18 -4.40 35.76 8.63
CA GLN A 18 -4.74 36.89 7.75
C GLN A 18 -4.94 36.47 6.29
N ALA A 19 -6.05 36.97 5.72
CA ALA A 19 -6.48 36.90 4.34
C ALA A 19 -6.14 38.21 3.61
N GLY A 20 -5.92 38.19 2.28
CA GLY A 20 -5.75 39.41 1.50
C GLY A 20 -5.53 39.17 -0.01
N CYS A 21 -6.20 39.99 -0.83
CA CYS A 21 -6.56 39.82 -2.25
C CYS A 21 -5.47 40.11 -3.32
N ALA A 22 -5.84 39.71 -4.55
CA ALA A 22 -5.32 40.02 -5.87
C ALA A 22 -4.76 41.44 -6.09
N SER A 23 -3.66 41.53 -6.86
CA SER A 23 -3.44 42.42 -8.02
C SER A 23 -2.00 42.23 -8.53
N SER A 24 -1.84 41.58 -9.68
CA SER A 24 -0.54 41.50 -10.38
C SER A 24 -0.36 42.74 -11.24
N GLN A 25 0.54 43.63 -10.82
CA GLN A 25 0.96 44.81 -11.58
C GLN A 25 2.50 44.89 -11.62
N SER A 26 3.02 44.69 -12.84
CA SER A 26 4.25 45.23 -13.43
C SER A 26 5.60 45.12 -12.69
N SER A 27 6.51 44.34 -13.30
CA SER A 27 7.99 44.45 -13.26
C SER A 27 8.49 45.87 -13.63
N PRO A 28 9.81 46.23 -13.55
CA PRO A 28 11.02 45.40 -13.32
C PRO A 28 12.10 46.02 -12.38
N ALA A 29 13.03 45.21 -11.88
CA ALA A 29 14.43 45.63 -11.70
C ALA A 29 15.35 44.42 -11.54
N ALA A 30 16.35 44.34 -12.42
CA ALA A 30 17.41 43.37 -12.39
C ALA A 30 18.30 43.55 -11.14
N SER A 31 18.64 42.45 -10.47
CA SER A 31 19.92 42.33 -9.79
C SER A 31 20.40 40.90 -9.84
N ASP A 32 21.55 40.80 -10.47
CA ASP A 32 22.39 39.64 -10.65
C ASP A 32 22.66 38.95 -9.30
N LYS A 33 22.09 37.77 -9.13
CA LYS A 33 22.67 36.73 -8.30
C LYS A 33 22.25 35.42 -8.90
N THR A 34 23.16 34.84 -9.69
CA THR A 34 23.19 33.40 -9.96
C THR A 34 23.30 32.71 -8.60
N ALA A 35 22.16 32.51 -7.95
CA ALA A 35 21.99 31.47 -6.96
C ALA A 35 21.94 30.19 -7.78
N ALA A 36 23.02 29.42 -7.72
CA ALA A 36 22.97 28.02 -8.08
C ALA A 36 21.73 27.44 -7.41
N ILE A 37 20.77 27.03 -8.22
CA ILE A 37 19.68 26.17 -7.77
C ILE A 37 20.40 24.89 -7.37
N GLU A 38 20.71 24.75 -6.09
CA GLU A 38 20.94 23.45 -5.49
C GLU A 38 19.59 22.75 -5.61
N THR A 39 19.39 22.08 -6.74
CA THR A 39 18.38 21.05 -6.88
C THR A 39 18.60 20.14 -5.69
N PRO A 40 17.64 20.02 -4.74
CA PRO A 40 17.78 19.05 -3.67
C PRO A 40 18.05 17.71 -4.36
N GLN A 41 19.25 17.17 -4.16
CA GLN A 41 19.55 15.83 -4.58
C GLN A 41 18.58 14.96 -3.80
N VAL A 42 17.47 14.58 -4.44
CA VAL A 42 16.58 13.56 -3.94
C VAL A 42 17.47 12.35 -3.82
N ALA A 43 17.95 12.09 -2.60
CA ALA A 43 18.74 10.91 -2.30
C ALA A 43 17.91 9.72 -2.79
N GLU A 44 18.35 9.13 -3.88
CA GLU A 44 17.68 7.99 -4.48
C GLU A 44 17.69 6.89 -3.41
N ALA A 45 16.50 6.46 -2.99
CA ALA A 45 16.41 5.44 -1.97
C ALA A 45 17.16 4.19 -2.46
N PRO A 46 18.00 3.58 -1.60
CA PRO A 46 18.83 2.45 -2.02
C PRO A 46 17.98 1.31 -2.58
N VAL A 47 18.49 0.69 -3.65
CA VAL A 47 17.88 -0.49 -4.26
C VAL A 47 18.00 -1.66 -3.27
N PRO A 48 16.91 -2.40 -2.98
CA PRO A 48 16.96 -3.57 -2.10
C PRO A 48 17.90 -4.66 -2.63
N ASP A 49 18.58 -5.37 -1.73
CA ASP A 49 19.53 -6.43 -2.09
C ASP A 49 18.87 -7.63 -2.80
N ASP A 50 17.59 -7.87 -2.55
CA ASP A 50 16.78 -8.94 -3.14
C ASP A 50 16.08 -8.52 -4.45
N PHE A 51 16.32 -7.30 -4.93
CA PHE A 51 15.70 -6.80 -6.15
C PHE A 51 16.30 -7.46 -7.40
N ASN A 52 15.44 -8.08 -8.23
CA ASN A 52 15.84 -8.77 -9.46
C ASN A 52 15.35 -8.08 -10.74
N GLY A 53 14.92 -6.83 -10.66
CA GLY A 53 14.31 -6.10 -11.79
C GLY A 53 12.80 -6.00 -11.74
N ASP A 54 12.13 -6.68 -10.81
CA ASP A 54 10.69 -6.59 -10.60
C ASP A 54 10.32 -6.51 -9.12
N GLY A 55 9.69 -5.40 -8.74
CA GLY A 55 9.26 -5.14 -7.36
C GLY A 55 8.26 -6.17 -6.82
N MET A 56 7.51 -6.89 -7.67
CA MET A 56 6.58 -7.93 -7.21
C MET A 56 7.28 -9.15 -6.64
N THR A 57 8.56 -9.31 -6.91
CA THR A 57 9.39 -10.40 -6.37
C THR A 57 10.02 -10.07 -5.03
N LEU A 58 10.01 -8.80 -4.62
CA LEU A 58 10.43 -8.39 -3.28
C LEU A 58 9.49 -9.00 -2.24
N LYS A 59 10.06 -9.39 -1.11
CA LYS A 59 9.28 -9.93 0.00
C LYS A 59 8.56 -8.83 0.76
N ILE A 60 7.32 -9.12 1.12
CA ILE A 60 6.54 -8.33 2.08
C ILE A 60 7.11 -8.61 3.47
N ASP A 61 7.49 -7.56 4.19
CA ASP A 61 7.91 -7.64 5.58
C ASP A 61 6.70 -7.41 6.48
N GLY A 62 6.15 -8.50 7.03
CA GLY A 62 5.00 -8.47 7.91
C GLY A 62 5.35 -8.52 9.40
N SER A 63 6.61 -8.26 9.77
CA SER A 63 7.05 -8.27 11.17
C SER A 63 6.37 -7.22 12.05
N SER A 64 5.92 -6.12 11.44
CA SER A 64 5.14 -5.05 12.07
C SER A 64 4.26 -4.33 11.04
N ILE A 65 3.37 -3.45 11.48
CA ILE A 65 2.55 -2.64 10.57
C ILE A 65 3.47 -1.66 9.81
N GLU A 66 4.44 -1.08 10.50
CA GLU A 66 5.39 -0.12 9.95
C GLU A 66 6.31 -0.79 8.91
N SER A 67 6.81 -2.00 9.20
CA SER A 67 7.59 -2.80 8.25
C SER A 67 6.79 -3.17 7.02
N PHE A 68 5.51 -3.50 7.20
CA PHE A 68 4.61 -3.82 6.11
C PHE A 68 4.38 -2.61 5.21
N ASP A 69 4.07 -1.45 5.78
CA ASP A 69 3.85 -0.23 5.01
C ASP A 69 5.15 0.19 4.27
N ALA A 70 6.32 0.02 4.90
CA ALA A 70 7.63 0.29 4.28
C ALA A 70 7.97 -0.68 3.13
N SER A 71 7.74 -1.97 3.30
CA SER A 71 7.96 -2.97 2.24
C SER A 71 6.98 -2.76 1.08
N MET A 72 5.70 -2.47 1.36
CA MET A 72 4.71 -2.11 0.33
C MET A 72 5.08 -0.84 -0.44
N ALA A 73 5.60 0.19 0.24
CA ALA A 73 6.10 1.40 -0.42
C ALA A 73 7.31 1.11 -1.32
N THR A 74 8.16 0.16 -0.93
CA THR A 74 9.32 -0.28 -1.72
C THR A 74 8.86 -1.06 -2.94
N ILE A 75 7.95 -2.03 -2.79
CA ILE A 75 7.32 -2.75 -3.91
C ILE A 75 6.70 -1.76 -4.90
N LYS A 76 5.94 -0.77 -4.41
CA LYS A 76 5.36 0.29 -5.26
C LYS A 76 6.39 1.04 -6.10
N ARG A 77 7.56 1.34 -5.53
CA ARG A 77 8.62 2.09 -6.21
C ARG A 77 9.19 1.30 -7.40
N TYR A 78 9.26 -0.02 -7.29
CA TYR A 78 9.88 -0.91 -8.27
C TYR A 78 8.88 -1.74 -9.08
N THR A 79 7.60 -1.38 -9.05
CA THR A 79 6.53 -2.06 -9.79
C THR A 79 5.70 -1.03 -10.53
N ASP A 80 5.20 -1.38 -11.71
CA ASP A 80 4.28 -0.51 -12.45
C ASP A 80 2.94 -0.34 -11.69
N GLU A 81 2.28 0.79 -11.94
CA GLU A 81 1.07 1.17 -11.21
C GLU A 81 -0.05 0.13 -11.32
N LYS A 82 -0.25 -0.45 -12.50
CA LYS A 82 -1.33 -1.42 -12.74
C LYS A 82 -1.08 -2.70 -11.96
N THR A 83 0.16 -3.19 -11.98
CA THR A 83 0.55 -4.39 -11.26
C THR A 83 0.47 -4.18 -9.74
N TYR A 84 0.92 -3.02 -9.25
CA TYR A 84 0.80 -2.67 -7.83
C TYR A 84 -0.65 -2.50 -7.38
N ALA A 85 -1.52 -1.91 -8.21
CA ALA A 85 -2.96 -1.81 -7.93
C ALA A 85 -3.63 -3.18 -7.84
N SER A 86 -3.19 -4.14 -8.67
CA SER A 86 -3.66 -5.52 -8.60
C SER A 86 -3.24 -6.21 -7.31
N LEU A 87 -2.00 -5.98 -6.83
CA LEU A 87 -1.55 -6.46 -5.52
C LEU A 87 -2.41 -5.90 -4.38
N ASN A 88 -2.65 -4.58 -4.35
CA ASN A 88 -3.50 -3.96 -3.33
C ASN A 88 -4.92 -4.52 -3.33
N SER A 89 -5.48 -4.76 -4.52
CA SER A 89 -6.80 -5.37 -4.66
C SER A 89 -6.83 -6.79 -4.08
N ALA A 90 -5.76 -7.57 -4.29
CA ALA A 90 -5.63 -8.90 -3.70
C ALA A 90 -5.55 -8.85 -2.17
N ILE A 91 -4.75 -7.94 -1.61
CA ILE A 91 -4.64 -7.72 -0.16
C ILE A 91 -6.00 -7.30 0.43
N GLY A 92 -6.70 -6.37 -0.23
CA GLY A 92 -8.05 -5.94 0.17
C GLY A 92 -9.07 -7.07 0.14
N TYR A 93 -9.00 -7.94 -0.88
CA TYR A 93 -9.83 -9.15 -0.94
C TYR A 93 -9.54 -10.08 0.25
N LEU A 94 -8.27 -10.35 0.56
CA LEU A 94 -7.90 -11.20 1.69
C LEU A 94 -8.34 -10.62 3.03
N MET A 95 -8.32 -9.30 3.19
CA MET A 95 -8.82 -8.64 4.39
C MET A 95 -10.30 -8.98 4.66
N VAL A 96 -11.13 -8.94 3.61
CA VAL A 96 -12.58 -9.11 3.71
C VAL A 96 -12.98 -10.59 3.71
N TYR A 97 -12.39 -11.40 2.83
CA TYR A 97 -12.87 -12.74 2.52
C TYR A 97 -12.04 -13.88 3.13
N ASP A 98 -10.85 -13.61 3.68
CA ASP A 98 -10.11 -14.65 4.39
C ASP A 98 -10.65 -14.83 5.83
N LEU A 99 -11.40 -15.91 6.04
CA LEU A 99 -12.02 -16.25 7.33
C LEU A 99 -11.01 -16.45 8.47
N GLN A 100 -9.73 -16.71 8.16
CA GLN A 100 -8.68 -16.79 9.17
C GLN A 100 -8.26 -15.39 9.65
N VAL A 101 -8.32 -14.40 8.75
CA VAL A 101 -7.96 -13.00 9.00
C VAL A 101 -9.07 -12.29 9.76
N ARG A 102 -10.35 -12.53 9.40
CA ARG A 102 -11.53 -11.90 10.04
C ARG A 102 -11.43 -10.38 10.11
N SER A 103 -11.04 -9.74 9.00
CA SER A 103 -10.85 -8.28 8.91
C SER A 103 -9.84 -7.69 9.91
N ASN A 104 -8.99 -8.51 10.52
CA ASN A 104 -7.93 -8.05 11.42
C ASN A 104 -6.65 -7.78 10.61
N LYS A 105 -6.23 -6.51 10.54
CA LYS A 105 -5.06 -6.08 9.76
C LYS A 105 -3.76 -6.74 10.22
N GLU A 106 -3.55 -6.87 11.53
CA GLU A 106 -2.33 -7.49 12.09
C GLU A 106 -2.23 -8.98 11.70
N LYS A 107 -3.36 -9.70 11.74
CA LYS A 107 -3.42 -11.10 11.29
C LYS A 107 -3.16 -11.24 9.80
N LEU A 108 -3.67 -10.32 8.99
CA LEU A 108 -3.38 -10.32 7.55
C LEU A 108 -1.88 -10.11 7.33
N ILE A 109 -1.32 -9.07 7.92
CA ILE A 109 0.09 -8.70 7.75
C ILE A 109 1.02 -9.86 8.16
N ALA A 110 0.79 -10.46 9.33
CA ALA A 110 1.55 -11.62 9.78
C ALA A 110 1.41 -12.84 8.83
N LYS A 111 0.26 -12.98 8.17
CA LYS A 111 0.03 -14.05 7.17
C LYS A 111 0.74 -13.78 5.84
N LEU A 112 0.95 -12.51 5.50
CA LEU A 112 1.64 -12.09 4.28
C LEU A 112 3.15 -12.00 4.45
N ASP A 113 3.65 -12.04 5.68
CA ASP A 113 5.07 -11.98 5.99
C ASP A 113 5.90 -13.01 5.19
N GLY A 114 6.97 -12.53 4.58
CA GLY A 114 7.89 -13.30 3.76
C GLY A 114 7.36 -13.68 2.37
N LYS A 115 6.12 -13.32 2.01
CA LYS A 115 5.53 -13.58 0.69
C LYS A 115 5.88 -12.49 -0.30
N THR A 116 6.02 -12.88 -1.55
CA THR A 116 6.10 -11.97 -2.70
C THR A 116 4.71 -11.50 -3.13
N GLY A 117 4.63 -10.39 -3.85
CA GLY A 117 3.37 -9.90 -4.40
C GLY A 117 2.68 -10.91 -5.32
N TYR A 118 3.44 -11.74 -6.03
CA TYR A 118 2.89 -12.81 -6.86
C TYR A 118 2.21 -13.90 -6.05
N GLU A 119 2.83 -14.37 -4.96
CA GLU A 119 2.24 -15.37 -4.09
C GLU A 119 0.94 -14.88 -3.45
N VAL A 120 0.89 -13.60 -3.05
CA VAL A 120 -0.34 -12.98 -2.52
C VAL A 120 -1.47 -13.03 -3.55
N LYS A 121 -1.18 -12.72 -4.82
CA LYS A 121 -2.18 -12.81 -5.89
C LYS A 121 -2.66 -14.24 -6.10
N THR A 122 -1.74 -15.22 -6.10
CA THR A 122 -2.10 -16.64 -6.22
C THR A 122 -3.03 -17.10 -5.10
N MET A 123 -2.87 -16.59 -3.88
CA MET A 123 -3.78 -16.92 -2.76
C MET A 123 -5.23 -16.49 -3.06
N VAL A 124 -5.43 -15.36 -3.74
CA VAL A 124 -6.77 -14.89 -4.13
C VAL A 124 -7.32 -15.66 -5.32
N ASP A 125 -6.49 -15.92 -6.34
CA ASP A 125 -6.92 -16.69 -7.51
C ASP A 125 -7.33 -18.11 -7.13
N MET A 126 -6.57 -18.78 -6.24
CA MET A 126 -6.93 -20.12 -5.75
C MET A 126 -8.20 -20.11 -4.89
N LYS A 127 -8.41 -19.09 -4.06
CA LYS A 127 -9.64 -18.94 -3.28
C LYS A 127 -10.86 -18.65 -4.16
N ARG A 128 -10.68 -17.92 -5.26
CA ARG A 128 -11.73 -17.65 -6.25
C ARG A 128 -12.05 -18.89 -7.09
N LEU A 129 -11.05 -19.72 -7.37
CA LEU A 129 -11.18 -20.92 -8.19
C LEU A 129 -11.54 -22.19 -7.41
N ALA A 130 -11.42 -22.20 -6.08
CA ALA A 130 -11.93 -23.30 -5.27
C ALA A 130 -13.45 -23.33 -5.42
N PRO A 131 -14.02 -24.28 -6.19
CA PRO A 131 -15.47 -24.36 -6.30
C PRO A 131 -16.00 -24.68 -4.91
N GLU A 132 -17.09 -24.02 -4.53
CA GLU A 132 -17.91 -24.50 -3.44
C GLU A 132 -18.08 -26.01 -3.63
N LYS A 133 -17.60 -26.81 -2.68
CA LYS A 133 -17.90 -28.23 -2.63
C LYS A 133 -19.36 -28.38 -2.21
N GLY A 134 -20.26 -27.91 -3.07
CA GLY A 134 -21.69 -28.12 -3.07
C GLY A 134 -22.01 -29.12 -4.17
N THR A 135 -22.12 -30.38 -3.81
CA THR A 135 -22.89 -31.37 -4.55
C THR A 135 -24.26 -30.78 -4.90
N GLY A 136 -24.48 -30.40 -6.16
CA GLY A 136 -25.77 -29.83 -6.58
C GLY A 136 -25.93 -29.51 -8.07
N GLY A 137 -24.94 -29.81 -8.92
CA GLY A 137 -25.07 -29.67 -10.37
C GLY A 137 -25.84 -30.85 -10.95
N LYS A 138 -27.12 -30.65 -11.27
CA LYS A 138 -27.95 -31.59 -12.03
C LYS A 138 -27.21 -32.04 -13.30
N ILE A 139 -27.23 -33.34 -13.56
CA ILE A 139 -26.89 -33.92 -14.87
C ILE A 139 -27.75 -33.19 -15.91
N PRO A 140 -27.21 -32.63 -17.01
CA PRO A 140 -28.06 -32.20 -18.10
C PRO A 140 -28.72 -33.45 -18.69
N ALA A 141 -30.04 -33.55 -18.53
CA ALA A 141 -30.84 -34.50 -19.30
C ALA A 141 -30.58 -34.19 -20.78
N VAL A 142 -29.99 -35.13 -21.50
CA VAL A 142 -29.87 -35.08 -22.96
C VAL A 142 -31.23 -35.43 -23.54
N PRO A 143 -31.93 -34.53 -24.27
CA PRO A 143 -33.11 -34.92 -25.02
C PRO A 143 -32.72 -35.19 -26.48
N GLY A 144 -32.99 -36.41 -26.94
CA GLY A 144 -33.32 -36.66 -28.33
C GLY A 144 -32.21 -37.28 -29.18
N THR A 145 -32.17 -38.60 -29.20
CA THR A 145 -31.87 -39.39 -30.39
C THR A 145 -32.77 -38.89 -31.54
N ILE A 146 -32.19 -38.44 -32.65
CA ILE A 146 -32.94 -38.27 -33.89
C ILE A 146 -32.63 -39.52 -34.72
N ASP A 147 -33.53 -40.49 -34.62
CA ASP A 147 -33.75 -41.47 -35.69
C ASP A 147 -34.67 -40.81 -36.72
N THR A 148 -34.16 -40.59 -37.94
CA THR A 148 -34.84 -40.76 -39.25
C THR A 148 -33.86 -40.40 -40.36
#